data_AF-A0A345UWM2-F1
#
_entry.id   AF-A0A345UWM2-F1
#
_cell.length_a   1.000
_cell.length_b   1.000
_cell.length_c   1.000
_cell.angle_alpha   90.00
_cell.angle_beta   90.00
_cell.angle_gamma   90.00
#
_symmetry.space_group_name_H-M   'P 1'
#
loop_
_entity.id
_entity.type
_entity.pdbx_description
1 polymer ?
#
loop_
_entity_poly.entity_id
_entity_poly.type
_entity_poly.pdbx_seq_one_letter_code
_entity_poly.pdbx_strand_id
1 'polypeptide(L)'
;MSIDKQKLQSLLWSEVAAWKADCAEWKRNTEALQEFLGEKTVEEVALELLAENEVLRAEALKWKNESVGDSQEIYGLTSSLAQRTGEVRELAEVVDDLAALIKRFVHRLRKAAPGNDLPEQALDYLARKGLQGSPMRSIVEARLP
;
A
#
# COMPACT_ATOMS: atom_id res chain seq x y z
N MET A 1 3.62 -32.13 -3.46
CA MET A 1 4.47 -33.01 -4.30
C MET A 1 5.84 -32.33 -4.49
N SER A 2 6.97 -33.07 -4.46
CA SER A 2 8.34 -32.51 -4.55
C SER A 2 9.07 -32.85 -5.86
N ILE A 3 8.36 -33.30 -6.90
CA ILE A 3 8.96 -33.63 -8.20
C ILE A 3 9.44 -32.35 -8.90
N ASP A 4 10.59 -32.43 -9.57
CA ASP A 4 11.08 -31.35 -10.42
C ASP A 4 10.20 -31.21 -11.66
N LYS A 5 9.29 -30.24 -11.63
CA LYS A 5 8.30 -30.00 -12.70
C LYS A 5 8.95 -29.55 -14.01
N GLN A 6 10.10 -28.87 -13.97
CA GLN A 6 10.80 -28.44 -15.19
C GLN A 6 11.47 -29.63 -15.88
N LYS A 7 12.12 -30.50 -15.09
CA LYS A 7 12.70 -31.74 -15.62
C LYS A 7 11.63 -32.70 -16.14
N LEU A 8 10.51 -32.85 -15.43
CA LEU A 8 9.34 -33.62 -15.89
C LEU A 8 8.83 -33.12 -17.25
N GLN A 9 8.62 -31.82 -17.38
CA GLN A 9 8.13 -31.19 -18.61
C GLN A 9 9.08 -31.45 -19.79
N SER A 10 10.40 -31.32 -19.57
CA SER A 10 11.39 -31.59 -20.60
C SER A 10 11.32 -33.04 -21.10
N LEU A 11 11.23 -34.02 -20.19
CA LEU A 11 11.16 -35.44 -20.55
C LEU A 11 9.87 -35.78 -21.31
N LEU A 12 8.73 -35.29 -20.84
CA LEU A 12 7.44 -35.47 -21.50
C LEU A 12 7.43 -34.85 -22.92
N TRP A 13 8.02 -33.67 -23.09
CA TRP A 13 8.14 -33.05 -24.41
C TRP A 13 9.06 -33.82 -25.36
N SER A 14 10.18 -34.35 -24.87
CA SER A 14 11.06 -35.21 -25.67
C SER A 14 10.38 -36.50 -26.10
N GLU A 15 9.59 -37.12 -25.22
CA GLU A 15 8.81 -38.32 -25.55
C GLU A 15 7.73 -38.03 -26.60
N VAL A 16 6.93 -36.97 -26.41
CA VAL A 16 5.92 -36.54 -27.38
C VAL A 16 6.54 -36.18 -28.73
N ALA A 17 7.72 -35.54 -28.73
CA ALA A 17 8.43 -35.20 -29.96
C ALA A 17 8.93 -36.45 -30.70
N ALA A 18 9.54 -37.41 -29.99
CA ALA A 18 10.01 -38.67 -30.57
C ALA A 18 8.86 -39.52 -31.13
N TRP A 19 7.73 -39.57 -30.42
CA TRP A 19 6.52 -40.23 -30.90
C TRP A 19 5.97 -39.56 -32.16
N LYS A 20 5.86 -38.22 -32.19
CA LYS A 20 5.39 -37.48 -33.38
C LYS A 20 6.32 -37.62 -34.58
N ALA A 21 7.61 -37.77 -34.35
CA ALA A 21 8.62 -37.92 -35.40
C ALA A 21 8.74 -39.36 -35.93
N ASP A 22 7.95 -40.30 -35.39
CA ASP A 22 8.10 -41.75 -35.62
C ASP A 22 9.56 -42.23 -35.47
N CYS A 23 10.25 -41.62 -34.50
CA CYS A 23 11.67 -41.83 -34.28
C CYS A 23 11.88 -42.91 -33.21
N ALA A 24 12.76 -43.89 -33.48
CA ALA A 24 13.08 -44.99 -32.56
C ALA A 24 13.68 -44.54 -31.21
N GLU A 25 13.98 -43.25 -31.03
CA GLU A 25 14.42 -42.65 -29.78
C GLU A 25 13.34 -42.62 -28.70
N TRP A 26 12.06 -42.85 -29.04
CA TRP A 26 10.96 -42.88 -28.06
C TRP A 26 11.24 -43.85 -26.90
N LYS A 27 11.88 -45.01 -27.16
CA LYS A 27 12.26 -45.98 -26.12
C LYS A 27 13.21 -45.42 -25.07
N ARG A 28 14.24 -44.68 -25.49
CA ARG A 28 15.19 -44.05 -24.57
C ARG A 28 14.52 -42.96 -23.74
N ASN A 29 13.59 -42.22 -24.36
CA ASN A 29 12.85 -41.17 -23.69
C ASN A 29 11.87 -41.76 -22.65
N THR A 30 11.19 -42.86 -22.96
CA THR A 30 10.32 -43.59 -22.01
C THR A 30 11.13 -44.19 -20.85
N GLU A 31 12.31 -44.79 -21.11
CA GLU A 31 13.20 -45.29 -20.06
C GLU A 31 13.69 -44.18 -19.13
N ALA A 32 14.12 -43.04 -19.69
CA ALA A 32 14.55 -41.88 -18.90
C ALA A 32 13.39 -41.26 -18.08
N LEU A 33 12.17 -41.25 -18.63
CA LEU A 33 10.98 -40.81 -17.91
C LEU A 33 10.66 -41.78 -16.76
N GLN A 34 10.70 -43.08 -17.00
CA GLN A 34 10.42 -44.09 -15.98
C GLN A 34 11.45 -44.06 -14.84
N GLU A 35 12.75 -43.91 -15.16
CA GLU A 35 13.80 -43.72 -14.16
C GLU A 35 13.58 -42.45 -13.34
N PHE A 36 13.17 -41.35 -13.99
CA PHE A 36 12.90 -40.08 -13.31
C PHE A 36 11.67 -40.12 -12.39
N LEU A 37 10.62 -40.84 -12.79
CA LEU A 37 9.39 -40.99 -12.02
C LEU A 37 9.53 -41.99 -10.87
N GLY A 38 10.45 -42.96 -10.99
CA GLY A 38 10.69 -43.98 -9.98
C GLY A 38 9.50 -44.94 -9.84
N GLU A 39 8.91 -44.99 -8.65
CA GLU A 39 7.76 -45.86 -8.37
C GLU A 39 6.43 -45.28 -8.89
N LYS A 40 6.38 -43.98 -9.22
CA LYS A 40 5.15 -43.32 -9.64
C LYS A 40 4.89 -43.50 -11.12
N THR A 41 3.62 -43.62 -11.49
CA THR A 41 3.23 -43.54 -12.91
C THR A 41 3.03 -42.10 -13.35
N VAL A 42 3.01 -41.88 -14.67
CA VAL A 42 2.69 -40.56 -15.26
C VAL A 42 1.29 -40.11 -14.83
N GLU A 43 0.34 -41.04 -14.74
CA GLU A 43 -1.03 -40.78 -14.32
C GLU A 43 -1.11 -40.35 -12.85
N GLU A 44 -0.37 -41.00 -11.95
CA GLU A 44 -0.31 -40.61 -10.54
C GLU A 44 0.27 -39.20 -10.38
N VAL A 45 1.36 -38.90 -11.08
CA VAL A 45 1.95 -37.55 -11.08
C VAL A 45 1.00 -36.52 -11.71
N ALA A 46 0.27 -36.89 -12.76
CA ALA A 46 -0.73 -36.00 -13.36
C ALA A 46 -1.88 -35.70 -12.39
N LEU A 47 -2.38 -36.69 -11.66
CA LEU A 47 -3.41 -36.50 -10.64
C LEU A 47 -2.92 -35.62 -9.49
N GLU A 48 -1.68 -35.84 -9.02
CA GLU A 48 -1.08 -34.99 -7.98
C GLU A 48 -0.89 -33.54 -8.46
N LEU A 49 -0.45 -33.33 -9.71
CA LEU A 49 -0.30 -32.01 -10.32
C LEU A 49 -1.65 -31.31 -10.48
N LEU A 50 -2.71 -32.04 -10.84
CA LEU A 50 -4.06 -31.49 -10.94
C LEU A 50 -4.57 -31.03 -9.58
N ALA A 51 -4.45 -31.87 -8.55
CA ALA A 51 -4.82 -31.51 -7.18
C ALA A 51 -4.03 -30.28 -6.68
N GLU A 52 -2.72 -30.24 -6.95
CA GLU A 52 -1.90 -29.07 -6.60
C GLU A 52 -2.34 -27.82 -7.37
N ASN A 53 -2.71 -27.95 -8.65
CA ASN A 53 -3.21 -26.83 -9.44
C ASN A 53 -4.53 -26.26 -8.89
N GLU A 54 -5.44 -27.13 -8.44
CA GLU A 54 -6.70 -26.72 -7.82
C GLU A 54 -6.47 -25.94 -6.52
N VAL A 55 -5.56 -26.43 -5.66
CA VAL A 55 -5.16 -25.73 -4.43
C VAL A 55 -4.55 -24.37 -4.76
N LEU A 56 -3.59 -24.31 -5.69
CA LEU A 56 -2.94 -23.06 -6.09
C LEU A 56 -3.93 -22.06 -6.68
N ARG A 57 -4.93 -22.52 -7.45
CA ARG A 57 -6.00 -21.66 -7.98
C ARG A 57 -6.90 -21.11 -6.87
N ALA A 58 -7.25 -21.94 -5.89
CA ALA A 58 -8.06 -21.51 -4.75
C ALA A 58 -7.32 -20.46 -3.90
N GLU A 59 -6.03 -20.67 -3.64
CA GLU A 59 -5.17 -19.70 -2.97
C GLU A 59 -5.06 -18.40 -3.76
N ALA A 60 -4.77 -18.46 -5.07
CA ALA A 60 -4.70 -17.28 -5.91
C ALA A 60 -6.01 -16.47 -5.92
N LEU A 61 -7.15 -17.15 -5.91
CA LEU A 61 -8.46 -16.49 -5.83
C LEU A 61 -8.66 -15.80 -4.47
N LYS A 62 -8.25 -16.45 -3.37
CA LYS A 62 -8.30 -15.88 -2.02
C LYS A 62 -7.46 -14.61 -1.94
N TRP A 63 -6.18 -14.69 -2.34
CA TRP A 63 -5.27 -13.54 -2.35
C TRP A 63 -5.78 -12.38 -3.19
N LYS A 64 -6.37 -12.68 -4.36
CA LYS A 64 -6.97 -11.66 -5.22
C LYS A 64 -8.12 -10.94 -4.53
N ASN A 65 -9.01 -11.67 -3.85
CA ASN A 65 -10.15 -11.07 -3.17
C ASN A 65 -9.72 -10.23 -1.95
N GLU A 66 -8.77 -10.74 -1.15
CA GLU A 66 -8.20 -10.01 -0.02
C GLU A 66 -7.49 -8.72 -0.47
N SER A 67 -6.64 -8.81 -1.51
CA SER A 67 -5.92 -7.64 -2.04
C SER A 67 -6.84 -6.57 -2.64
N VAL A 68 -7.93 -6.97 -3.30
CA VAL A 68 -8.95 -6.02 -3.80
C VAL A 68 -9.70 -5.36 -2.63
N GLY A 69 -10.01 -6.11 -1.58
CA GLY A 69 -10.60 -5.59 -0.35
C GLY A 69 -9.72 -4.53 0.32
N ASP A 70 -8.44 -4.85 0.53
CA ASP A 70 -7.46 -3.94 1.13
C ASP A 70 -7.32 -2.66 0.30
N SER A 71 -7.29 -2.77 -1.02
CA SER A 71 -7.19 -1.62 -1.92
C SER A 71 -8.38 -0.67 -1.76
N GLN A 72 -9.59 -1.20 -1.67
CA GLN A 72 -10.81 -0.40 -1.53
C GLN A 72 -10.88 0.30 -0.16
N GLU A 73 -10.45 -0.36 0.91
CA GLU A 73 -10.33 0.24 2.24
C GLU A 73 -9.28 1.37 2.25
N ILE A 74 -8.12 1.15 1.63
CA ILE A 74 -7.06 2.16 1.49
C ILE A 74 -7.58 3.41 0.75
N TYR A 75 -8.32 3.25 -0.35
CA TYR A 75 -8.91 4.39 -1.07
C TYR A 75 -9.93 5.15 -0.21
N GLY A 76 -10.74 4.43 0.57
CA GLY A 76 -11.70 5.02 1.52
C GLY A 76 -11.00 5.85 2.60
N LEU A 77 -10.00 5.27 3.26
CA LEU A 77 -9.20 5.94 4.30
C LEU A 77 -8.47 7.17 3.75
N THR A 78 -7.89 7.06 2.55
CA THR A 78 -7.20 8.17 1.88
C THR A 78 -8.14 9.34 1.62
N SER A 79 -9.35 9.07 1.15
CA SER A 79 -10.37 10.10 0.91
C SER A 79 -10.82 10.78 2.20
N SER A 80 -11.08 10.01 3.26
CA SER A 80 -11.44 10.57 4.58
C SER A 80 -10.32 11.41 5.20
N LEU A 81 -9.05 10.99 5.03
CA LEU A 81 -7.91 11.76 5.51
C LEU A 81 -7.76 13.09 4.75
N ALA A 82 -7.93 13.06 3.42
CA ALA A 82 -7.90 14.27 2.60
C ALA A 82 -9.00 15.27 3.03
N GLN A 83 -10.22 14.78 3.28
CA GLN A 83 -11.31 15.60 3.79
C GLN A 83 -10.97 16.25 5.14
N ARG A 84 -10.54 15.45 6.13
CA ARG A 84 -10.15 15.97 7.45
C ARG A 84 -9.00 16.97 7.38
N THR A 85 -8.06 16.75 6.47
CA THR A 85 -6.95 17.70 6.25
C THR A 85 -7.46 19.03 5.72
N GLY A 86 -8.47 19.01 4.83
CA GLY A 86 -9.19 20.20 4.39
C GLY A 86 -9.89 20.93 5.53
N GLU A 87 -10.66 20.21 6.35
CA GLU A 87 -11.37 20.77 7.52
C GLU A 87 -10.40 21.42 8.52
N VAL A 88 -9.26 20.78 8.81
CA VAL A 88 -8.23 21.35 9.69
C VAL A 88 -7.62 22.61 9.09
N ARG A 89 -7.43 22.66 7.78
CA ARG A 89 -6.92 23.86 7.10
C ARG A 89 -7.91 25.02 7.19
N GLU A 90 -9.19 24.79 6.94
CA GLU A 90 -10.23 25.83 7.07
C GLU A 90 -10.30 26.37 8.50
N LEU A 91 -10.24 25.48 9.50
CA LEU A 91 -10.19 25.90 10.91
C LEU A 91 -8.92 26.72 11.22
N ALA A 92 -7.78 26.36 10.65
CA ALA A 92 -6.55 27.13 10.83
C ALA A 92 -6.67 28.54 10.23
N GLU A 93 -7.30 28.69 9.06
CA GLU A 93 -7.56 29.99 8.44
C GLU A 93 -8.45 30.87 9.34
N VAL A 94 -9.51 30.30 9.93
CA VAL A 94 -10.37 31.01 10.90
C VAL A 94 -9.60 31.47 12.14
N VAL A 95 -8.71 30.62 12.67
CA VAL A 95 -7.87 30.94 13.84
C VAL A 95 -6.89 32.07 13.51
N ASP A 96 -6.30 32.07 12.31
CA ASP A 96 -5.41 33.14 11.85
C ASP A 96 -6.16 34.49 11.74
N ASP A 97 -7.38 34.48 11.19
CA ASP A 97 -8.23 35.67 11.11
C ASP A 97 -8.59 36.23 12.49
N LEU A 98 -8.96 35.36 13.43
CA LEU A 98 -9.25 35.76 14.81
C LEU A 98 -8.02 36.36 15.50
N ALA A 99 -6.84 35.76 15.32
CA ALA A 99 -5.59 36.29 15.85
C ALA A 99 -5.28 37.68 15.26
N ALA A 100 -5.53 37.90 13.97
CA ALA A 100 -5.38 39.19 13.32
C ALA A 100 -6.37 40.24 13.89
N LEU A 101 -7.63 39.87 14.13
CA LEU A 101 -8.61 40.74 14.76
C LEU A 101 -8.21 41.14 16.18
N ILE A 102 -7.70 40.19 16.98
CA ILE A 102 -7.17 40.47 18.33
C ILE A 102 -6.02 41.47 18.26
N LYS A 103 -5.05 41.31 17.35
CA LYS A 103 -3.95 42.26 17.19
C LYS A 103 -4.45 43.68 16.85
N ARG A 104 -5.45 43.79 15.96
CA ARG A 104 -6.09 45.08 15.64
C ARG A 104 -6.82 45.68 16.84
N PHE A 105 -7.44 44.84 17.66
CA PHE A 105 -8.13 45.25 18.88
C PHE A 105 -7.13 45.76 19.94
N VAL A 106 -6.04 45.03 20.18
CA VAL A 106 -4.92 45.43 21.04
C VAL A 106 -4.39 46.82 20.65
N HIS A 107 -4.15 47.06 19.36
CA HIS A 107 -3.66 48.36 18.90
C HIS A 107 -4.65 49.49 19.21
N ARG A 108 -5.95 49.26 18.99
CA ARG A 108 -7.00 50.24 19.32
C ARG A 108 -7.13 50.47 20.83
N LEU A 109 -7.05 49.42 21.64
CA LEU A 109 -7.11 49.52 23.10
C LEU A 109 -5.93 50.31 23.67
N ARG A 110 -4.70 50.07 23.22
CA ARG A 110 -3.53 50.86 23.66
C ARG A 110 -3.71 52.36 23.41
N LYS A 111 -4.37 52.73 22.30
CA LYS A 111 -4.67 54.14 21.97
C LYS A 111 -5.79 54.72 22.85
N ALA A 112 -6.80 53.94 23.18
CA ALA A 112 -7.97 54.39 23.96
C ALA A 112 -7.72 54.37 25.48
N ALA A 113 -6.88 53.45 25.97
CA ALA A 113 -6.62 53.22 27.39
C ALA A 113 -5.16 52.78 27.62
N PRO A 114 -4.20 53.72 27.66
CA PRO A 114 -2.76 53.42 27.69
C PRO A 114 -2.23 52.78 28.99
N GLY A 115 -3.02 52.74 30.07
CA GLY A 115 -2.65 52.09 31.34
C GLY A 115 -3.30 50.71 31.55
N ASN A 116 -3.86 50.10 30.50
CA ASN A 116 -4.52 48.80 30.59
C ASN A 116 -3.54 47.67 30.25
N ASP A 117 -3.47 46.63 31.08
CA ASP A 117 -2.57 45.48 30.90
C ASP A 117 -3.14 44.39 29.97
N LEU A 118 -4.45 44.43 29.68
CA LEU A 118 -5.12 43.47 28.78
C LEU A 118 -4.47 43.32 27.39
N PRO A 119 -3.98 44.39 26.74
CA PRO A 119 -3.27 44.28 25.47
C PRO A 119 -2.00 43.40 25.55
N GLU A 120 -1.23 43.51 26.63
CA GLU A 120 -0.02 42.69 26.81
C GLU A 120 -0.39 41.24 27.13
N GLN A 121 -1.39 41.01 27.98
CA GLN A 121 -1.89 39.66 28.28
C GLN A 121 -2.42 38.95 27.04
N ALA A 122 -3.13 39.65 26.16
CA ALA A 122 -3.66 39.08 24.92
C ALA A 122 -2.55 38.71 23.94
N LEU A 123 -1.52 39.54 23.79
CA LEU A 123 -0.39 39.24 22.91
C LEU A 123 0.51 38.12 23.45
N ASP A 124 0.74 38.08 24.76
CA ASP A 124 1.46 36.99 25.44
C ASP A 124 0.70 35.67 25.27
N TYR A 125 -0.64 35.66 25.41
CA TYR A 125 -1.44 34.47 25.15
C TYR A 125 -1.30 33.96 23.71
N LEU A 126 -1.38 34.85 22.72
CA LEU A 126 -1.17 34.48 21.31
C LEU A 126 0.25 33.94 21.08
N ALA A 127 1.26 34.51 21.73
CA ALA A 127 2.65 34.06 21.61
C ALA A 127 2.84 32.66 22.20
N ARG A 128 2.33 32.39 23.41
CA ARG A 128 2.40 31.08 24.06
C ARG A 128 1.68 29.97 23.28
N LYS A 129 0.66 30.33 22.51
CA LYS A 129 -0.09 29.40 21.65
C LYS A 129 0.42 29.32 20.22
N GLY A 130 1.49 30.04 19.87
CA GLY A 130 2.07 30.03 18.51
C GLY A 130 1.19 30.73 17.46
N LEU A 131 0.25 31.57 17.87
CA LEU A 131 -0.74 32.25 17.02
C LEU A 131 -0.29 33.64 16.56
N GLN A 132 1.01 33.97 16.74
CA GLN A 132 1.59 35.25 16.33
C GLN A 132 1.92 35.30 14.83
N GLY A 133 1.82 34.20 14.08
CA GLY A 133 1.95 34.14 12.62
C GLY A 133 1.45 32.80 12.07
N SER A 134 1.18 32.73 10.76
CA SER A 134 0.55 31.55 10.15
C SER A 134 1.37 30.28 10.38
N PRO A 135 0.83 29.28 11.12
CA PRO A 135 1.50 28.01 11.42
C PRO A 135 1.94 27.25 10.16
N MET A 136 1.26 27.49 9.03
CA MET A 136 1.59 26.88 7.74
C MET A 136 2.95 27.30 7.18
N ARG A 137 3.47 28.52 7.47
CA ARG A 137 4.85 28.88 7.05
C ARG A 137 5.89 28.16 7.88
N SER A 138 5.71 28.12 9.21
CA SER A 138 6.71 27.54 10.11
C SER A 138 6.84 26.02 9.96
N ILE A 139 5.76 25.31 9.62
CA ILE A 139 5.78 23.85 9.44
C ILE A 139 6.34 23.46 8.06
N VAL A 140 6.08 24.25 7.02
CA VAL A 140 6.66 24.03 5.67
C VAL A 140 8.16 24.34 5.67
N GLU A 141 8.59 25.40 6.35
CA GLU A 141 10.01 25.75 6.48
C GLU A 141 10.80 24.75 7.33
N ALA A 142 10.18 24.08 8.31
CA ALA A 142 10.84 23.07 9.14
C ALA A 142 10.97 21.69 8.47
N ARG A 143 10.36 21.48 7.28
CA ARG A 143 10.29 20.16 6.60
C ARG A 143 11.03 20.10 5.26
N LEU A 144 11.68 21.18 4.84
CA LEU A 144 12.56 21.20 3.67
C LEU A 144 14.03 21.21 4.14
N PRO A 145 14.88 20.28 3.66
CA PRO A 145 16.32 20.31 3.93
C PRO A 145 17.03 21.48 3.24
#